data_AF-A0A1V0P3G6-F1
#
_entry.id   AF-A0A1V0P3G6-F1
#
_cell.length_a   1.000
_cell.length_b   1.000
_cell.length_c   1.000
_cell.angle_alpha   90.00
_cell.angle_beta   90.00
_cell.angle_gamma   90.00
#
_symmetry.space_group_name_H-M   'P 1'
#
loop_
_entity.id
_entity.type
_entity.pdbx_description
1 polymer ?
#
loop_
_entity_poly.entity_id
_entity_poly.type
_entity_poly.pdbx_seq_one_letter_code
_entity_poly.pdbx_strand_id
1 'polypeptide(L)'
;MSYEKQTWNKYDDLKTEEENIENGAVVTDNRMNHIEEGIYSHTIDISNPHKVTAAQVGLDKVDNVKQASKVEFDSHTSDNSNPHKVTAAQIGLDKVDNIQQAAKTDFDSHVNNKANPHSVTASQVGTYTKQEIDTKLSKTVMTDDSGKVTIKDLVVTGTIQQTLSVNQSIAVGWGRTLNFTRIGNVVTVTAEGTFGTTMPQGAWQSAGETLPVGFRPLSRQTTRASAITNVNKFMWTRFNTDGSIQHWQNGSIAVTDTIIMNGTSWVTTDPFPT
;
A
#
# COMPACT_ATOMS: atom_id res chain seq x y z
N MET A 1 7.95 -13.15 -109.32
CA MET A 1 7.29 -14.24 -110.07
C MET A 1 6.96 -15.35 -109.08
N SER A 2 5.73 -15.88 -109.10
CA SER A 2 5.36 -16.98 -108.20
C SER A 2 6.10 -18.24 -108.66
N TYR A 3 7.04 -18.73 -107.85
CA TYR A 3 7.76 -19.98 -108.12
C TYR A 3 6.83 -21.15 -107.80
N GLU A 4 6.32 -21.84 -108.82
CA GLU A 4 5.60 -23.10 -108.63
C GLU A 4 6.58 -24.27 -108.54
N LYS A 5 6.67 -24.89 -107.37
CA LYS A 5 7.62 -25.95 -107.09
C LYS A 5 7.37 -27.17 -108.00
N GLN A 6 8.33 -27.44 -108.87
CA GLN A 6 8.40 -28.67 -109.67
C GLN A 6 8.77 -29.87 -108.80
N THR A 7 8.09 -31.01 -108.99
CA THR A 7 8.33 -32.27 -108.26
C THR A 7 8.94 -33.30 -109.20
N TRP A 8 9.98 -34.03 -108.77
CA TRP A 8 10.61 -35.10 -109.58
C TRP A 8 10.02 -36.46 -109.25
N ASN A 9 9.28 -37.03 -110.19
CA ASN A 9 8.75 -38.38 -110.08
C ASN A 9 9.64 -39.37 -110.84
N LYS A 10 9.52 -40.68 -110.56
CA LYS A 10 10.27 -41.72 -111.29
C LYS A 10 9.63 -41.98 -112.65
N TYR A 11 10.47 -42.33 -113.63
CA TYR A 11 10.02 -42.78 -114.95
C TYR A 11 9.26 -44.11 -114.82
N ASP A 12 8.12 -44.22 -115.51
CA ASP A 12 7.27 -45.40 -115.52
C ASP A 12 7.28 -46.04 -116.91
N ASP A 13 7.91 -47.20 -117.03
CA ASP A 13 8.10 -47.92 -118.30
C ASP A 13 6.78 -48.43 -118.92
N LEU A 14 5.68 -48.41 -118.15
CA LEU A 14 4.35 -48.78 -118.63
C LEU A 14 3.55 -47.61 -119.21
N LYS A 15 4.06 -46.39 -119.08
CA LYS A 15 3.44 -45.15 -119.58
C LYS A 15 4.12 -44.65 -120.83
N THR A 16 3.41 -43.89 -121.66
CA THR A 16 4.03 -43.23 -122.82
C THR A 16 4.98 -42.10 -122.37
N GLU A 17 5.85 -41.65 -123.28
CA GLU A 17 6.77 -40.54 -123.01
C GLU A 17 6.01 -39.25 -122.63
N GLU A 18 4.88 -38.96 -123.29
CA GLU A 18 4.06 -37.79 -122.95
C GLU A 18 3.47 -37.88 -121.54
N GLU A 19 2.99 -39.06 -121.14
CA GLU A 19 2.46 -39.29 -119.80
C GLU A 19 3.56 -39.18 -118.73
N ASN A 20 4.79 -39.58 -119.06
CA ASN A 20 5.95 -39.42 -118.17
C ASN A 20 6.44 -37.96 -118.07
N ILE A 21 6.29 -37.17 -119.14
CA ILE A 21 6.55 -35.72 -119.11
C ILE A 21 5.55 -35.01 -118.19
N GLU A 22 4.26 -35.28 -118.34
CA GLU A 22 3.20 -34.67 -117.52
C GLU A 22 3.32 -35.08 -116.05
N ASN A 23 3.74 -36.32 -115.80
CA ASN A 23 4.04 -36.79 -114.45
C ASN A 23 5.34 -36.21 -113.87
N GLY A 24 6.08 -35.36 -114.58
CA GLY A 24 7.32 -34.76 -114.09
C GLY A 24 8.47 -35.75 -113.88
N ALA A 25 8.43 -36.89 -114.59
CA ALA A 25 9.48 -37.89 -114.57
C ALA A 25 10.59 -37.62 -115.59
N VAL A 26 10.29 -36.87 -116.65
CA VAL A 26 11.22 -36.52 -117.73
C VAL A 26 11.75 -35.10 -117.54
N VAL A 27 13.04 -34.90 -117.88
CA VAL A 27 13.64 -33.57 -117.94
C VAL A 27 13.16 -32.89 -119.22
N THR A 28 12.45 -31.77 -119.11
CA THR A 28 12.09 -30.95 -120.26
C THR A 28 12.72 -29.56 -120.13
N ASP A 29 12.85 -28.85 -121.25
CA ASP A 29 13.43 -27.51 -121.28
C ASP A 29 12.73 -26.56 -120.30
N ASN A 30 11.40 -26.64 -120.20
CA ASN A 30 10.62 -25.85 -119.24
C ASN A 30 11.06 -26.09 -117.78
N ARG A 31 11.47 -27.31 -117.43
CA ARG A 31 11.92 -27.63 -116.06
C ARG A 31 13.33 -27.12 -115.80
N MET A 32 14.20 -27.21 -116.80
CA MET A 32 15.56 -26.67 -116.70
C MET A 32 15.54 -25.15 -116.60
N ASN A 33 14.73 -24.48 -117.43
CA ASN A 33 14.56 -23.02 -117.38
C ASN A 33 14.09 -22.53 -116.00
N HIS A 34 13.21 -23.29 -115.34
CA HIS A 34 12.72 -22.94 -114.00
C HIS A 34 13.80 -22.95 -112.92
N ILE A 35 14.77 -23.87 -113.00
CA ILE A 35 15.89 -23.94 -112.06
C ILE A 35 16.87 -22.80 -112.32
N GLU A 36 17.18 -22.51 -113.58
CA GLU A 36 18.08 -21.42 -113.96
C GLU A 36 17.57 -20.06 -113.50
N GLU A 37 16.28 -19.77 -113.71
CA GLU A 37 15.65 -18.53 -113.24
C GLU A 37 15.71 -18.38 -111.72
N GLY A 38 15.47 -19.47 -110.97
CA GLY A 38 15.52 -19.46 -109.51
C GLY A 38 16.92 -19.16 -108.96
N ILE A 39 17.95 -19.82 -109.51
CA ILE A 39 19.34 -19.61 -109.09
C ILE A 39 19.81 -18.19 -109.46
N TYR A 40 19.49 -17.72 -110.67
CA TYR A 40 19.84 -16.37 -111.10
C TYR A 40 19.22 -15.32 -110.16
N SER A 41 17.92 -15.44 -109.88
CA SER A 41 17.21 -14.55 -108.96
C SER A 41 17.82 -14.55 -107.55
N HIS A 42 18.28 -15.70 -107.05
CA HIS A 42 18.95 -15.78 -105.75
C HIS A 42 20.32 -15.09 -105.78
N THR A 43 21.13 -15.29 -106.82
CA THR A 43 22.48 -14.70 -106.90
C THR A 43 22.49 -13.18 -107.02
N ILE A 44 21.40 -12.57 -107.52
CA ILE A 44 21.27 -11.11 -107.62
C ILE A 44 20.52 -10.49 -106.43
N ASP A 45 19.92 -11.29 -105.54
CA ASP A 45 19.24 -10.81 -104.33
C ASP A 45 20.25 -10.44 -103.24
N ILE A 46 20.73 -9.20 -103.30
CA ILE A 46 21.61 -8.59 -102.29
C ILE A 46 20.84 -7.99 -101.11
N SER A 47 19.51 -8.16 -101.04
CA SER A 47 18.64 -7.55 -100.02
C SER A 47 18.37 -8.46 -98.81
N ASN A 48 18.83 -9.71 -98.84
CA ASN A 48 18.67 -10.71 -97.77
C ASN A 48 20.06 -11.22 -97.31
N PRO A 49 20.50 -10.94 -96.07
CA PRO A 49 21.61 -10.00 -95.98
C PRO A 49 22.99 -10.65 -95.95
N HIS A 50 23.87 -10.12 -96.80
CA HIS A 50 25.30 -9.96 -96.49
C HIS A 50 25.62 -8.45 -96.39
N LYS A 51 26.48 -8.06 -95.43
CA LYS A 51 26.94 -6.68 -95.11
C LYS A 51 25.98 -5.79 -94.29
N VAL A 52 25.52 -6.29 -93.15
CA VAL A 52 24.71 -5.51 -92.20
C VAL A 52 25.55 -4.41 -91.53
N THR A 53 25.07 -3.17 -91.55
CA THR A 53 25.69 -1.97 -90.95
C THR A 53 25.13 -1.67 -89.56
N ALA A 54 25.83 -0.86 -88.75
CA ALA A 54 25.35 -0.47 -87.40
C ALA A 54 23.96 0.22 -87.43
N ALA A 55 23.64 0.94 -88.50
CA ALA A 55 22.32 1.52 -88.71
C ALA A 55 21.23 0.46 -88.95
N GLN A 56 21.54 -0.64 -89.65
CA GLN A 56 20.58 -1.71 -89.91
C GLN A 56 20.19 -2.49 -88.65
N VAL A 57 21.04 -2.50 -87.61
CA VAL A 57 20.71 -3.08 -86.30
C VAL A 57 20.26 -2.04 -85.26
N GLY A 58 20.02 -0.79 -85.68
CA GLY A 58 19.50 0.28 -84.81
C GLY A 58 20.48 0.78 -83.75
N LEU A 59 21.79 0.56 -83.95
CA LEU A 59 22.86 0.96 -83.01
C LEU A 59 23.65 2.18 -83.50
N ASP A 60 23.25 2.82 -84.60
CA ASP A 60 23.94 3.98 -85.18
C ASP A 60 23.93 5.24 -84.30
N LYS A 61 23.00 5.31 -83.32
CA LYS A 61 22.90 6.43 -82.36
C LYS A 61 23.20 6.03 -80.92
N VAL A 62 23.66 4.80 -80.69
CA VAL A 62 24.05 4.36 -79.35
C VAL A 62 25.47 4.87 -79.08
N ASP A 63 25.57 5.92 -78.26
CA ASP A 63 26.84 6.37 -77.70
C ASP A 63 27.41 5.26 -76.80
N ASN A 64 28.60 4.75 -77.12
CA ASN A 64 29.19 3.61 -76.40
C ASN A 64 29.66 3.93 -74.97
N VAL A 65 29.53 5.16 -74.48
CA VAL A 65 30.13 5.56 -73.20
C VAL A 65 29.29 6.59 -72.43
N LYS A 66 28.69 6.13 -71.33
CA LYS A 66 28.46 6.92 -70.11
C LYS A 66 28.95 6.20 -68.85
N GLN A 67 29.84 5.20 -69.00
CA GLN A 67 30.52 4.58 -67.87
C GLN A 67 31.75 5.42 -67.51
N ALA A 68 31.91 5.70 -66.22
CA ALA A 68 33.14 6.24 -65.67
C ALA A 68 34.32 5.34 -66.08
N SER A 69 35.48 5.95 -66.37
CA SER A 69 36.71 5.21 -66.65
C SER A 69 37.09 4.31 -65.47
N LYS A 70 37.91 3.29 -65.70
CA LYS A 70 38.42 2.44 -64.62
C LYS A 70 39.11 3.28 -63.52
N VAL A 71 39.82 4.34 -63.90
CA VAL A 71 40.48 5.24 -62.96
C VAL A 71 39.46 6.00 -62.10
N GLU A 72 38.40 6.53 -62.70
CA GLU A 72 37.33 7.20 -61.96
C GLU A 72 36.57 6.23 -61.04
N PHE A 73 36.35 4.99 -61.49
CA PHE A 73 35.71 3.95 -60.67
C PHE A 73 36.58 3.51 -59.49
N ASP A 74 37.88 3.29 -59.73
CA ASP A 74 38.84 2.93 -58.69
C ASP A 74 39.01 4.10 -57.69
N SER A 75 39.00 5.35 -58.18
CA SER A 75 39.01 6.56 -57.35
C SER A 75 37.75 6.67 -56.49
N HIS A 76 36.56 6.46 -57.06
CA HIS A 76 35.31 6.44 -56.29
C HIS A 76 35.31 5.34 -55.22
N THR A 77 35.77 4.13 -55.57
CA THR A 77 35.82 2.99 -54.63
C THR A 77 36.81 3.23 -53.48
N SER A 78 37.88 3.99 -53.73
CA SER A 78 38.87 4.35 -52.70
C SER A 78 38.52 5.63 -51.93
N ASP A 79 37.55 6.41 -52.41
CA ASP A 79 37.08 7.62 -51.77
C ASP A 79 36.30 7.29 -50.48
N ASN A 80 36.93 7.58 -49.34
CA ASN A 80 36.31 7.48 -48.02
C ASN A 80 35.97 8.87 -47.44
N SER A 81 35.95 9.90 -48.27
CA SER A 81 35.63 11.26 -47.86
C SER A 81 34.13 11.58 -47.98
N ASN A 82 33.33 10.73 -48.65
CA ASN A 82 31.92 11.05 -48.92
C ASN A 82 30.99 9.83 -49.21
N PRO A 83 30.04 9.51 -48.30
CA PRO A 83 30.28 9.14 -46.92
C PRO A 83 30.52 7.62 -46.83
N HIS A 84 31.76 7.18 -47.02
CA HIS A 84 32.22 5.87 -46.51
C HIS A 84 33.14 6.12 -45.31
N LYS A 85 33.01 5.32 -44.23
CA LYS A 85 33.76 5.44 -42.96
C LYS A 85 33.42 6.66 -42.09
N VAL A 86 32.11 6.94 -41.94
CA VAL A 86 31.64 7.95 -40.98
C VAL A 86 32.10 7.61 -39.56
N THR A 87 32.81 8.54 -38.93
CA THR A 87 33.32 8.45 -37.55
C THR A 87 32.30 9.00 -36.55
N ALA A 88 32.43 8.63 -35.27
CA ALA A 88 31.58 9.17 -34.21
C ALA A 88 31.63 10.71 -34.15
N ALA A 89 32.79 11.32 -34.45
CA ALA A 89 32.96 12.77 -34.52
C ALA A 89 32.12 13.41 -35.66
N GLN A 90 32.05 12.75 -36.81
CA GLN A 90 31.28 13.25 -37.96
C GLN A 90 29.77 13.30 -37.70
N ILE A 91 29.26 12.48 -36.79
CA ILE A 91 27.86 12.49 -36.35
C ILE A 91 27.65 13.17 -34.99
N GLY A 92 28.66 13.85 -34.46
CA GLY A 92 28.58 14.59 -33.20
C GLY A 92 28.47 13.70 -31.94
N LEU A 93 28.86 12.44 -32.03
CA LEU A 93 28.83 11.46 -30.94
C LEU A 93 30.23 11.17 -30.35
N ASP A 94 31.28 11.88 -30.76
CA ASP A 94 32.66 11.68 -30.28
C ASP A 94 32.87 11.93 -28.79
N LYS A 95 31.99 12.75 -28.18
CA LYS A 95 32.01 13.07 -26.74
C LYS A 95 30.93 12.34 -25.95
N VAL A 96 30.18 11.44 -26.60
CA VAL A 96 29.18 10.64 -25.91
C VAL A 96 29.89 9.44 -25.29
N ASP A 97 30.03 9.46 -23.98
CA ASP A 97 30.55 8.31 -23.23
C ASP A 97 29.62 7.12 -23.42
N ASN A 98 30.19 5.98 -23.83
CA ASN A 98 29.44 4.73 -23.94
C ASN A 98 29.29 4.10 -22.56
N ILE A 99 28.48 4.72 -21.70
CA ILE A 99 28.15 4.20 -20.39
C ILE A 99 27.23 2.98 -20.54
N GLN A 100 27.43 1.95 -19.72
CA GLN A 100 26.46 0.84 -19.63
C GLN A 100 25.14 1.40 -19.09
N GLN A 101 24.19 1.67 -19.99
CA GLN A 101 22.80 1.88 -19.59
C GLN A 101 22.19 0.52 -19.27
N ALA A 102 21.55 0.42 -18.10
CA ALA A 102 20.72 -0.71 -17.76
C ALA A 102 19.60 -0.83 -18.81
N ALA A 103 19.22 -2.05 -19.18
CA ALA A 103 18.16 -2.24 -20.16
C ALA A 103 16.83 -1.70 -19.59
N LYS A 104 15.87 -1.33 -20.47
CA LYS A 104 14.55 -0.91 -20.02
C LYS A 104 13.91 -1.95 -19.07
N THR A 105 14.17 -3.24 -19.32
CA THR A 105 13.74 -4.35 -18.47
C THR A 105 14.28 -4.26 -17.04
N ASP A 106 15.51 -3.81 -16.85
CA ASP A 106 16.12 -3.64 -15.54
C ASP A 106 15.51 -2.45 -14.79
N PHE A 107 15.20 -1.37 -15.50
CA PHE A 107 14.49 -0.23 -14.93
C PHE A 107 13.05 -0.59 -14.54
N ASP A 108 12.33 -1.27 -15.43
CA ASP A 108 10.98 -1.77 -15.15
C ASP A 108 11.00 -2.75 -13.97
N SER A 109 12.02 -3.63 -13.90
CA SER A 109 12.24 -4.53 -12.76
C SER A 109 12.46 -3.75 -11.46
N HIS A 110 13.32 -2.72 -11.47
CA HIS A 110 13.57 -1.85 -10.32
C HIS A 110 12.29 -1.15 -9.85
N VAL A 111 11.53 -0.52 -10.75
CA VAL A 111 10.26 0.18 -10.42
C VAL A 111 9.21 -0.77 -9.82
N ASN A 112 9.18 -2.01 -10.32
CA ASN A 112 8.29 -3.06 -9.82
C ASN A 112 8.83 -3.76 -8.57
N ASN A 113 10.10 -3.59 -8.23
CA ASN A 113 10.71 -4.18 -7.05
C ASN A 113 10.23 -3.48 -5.77
N LYS A 114 9.19 -4.03 -5.14
CA LYS A 114 8.69 -3.58 -3.83
C LYS A 114 9.51 -4.10 -2.65
N ALA A 115 10.62 -4.81 -2.89
CA ALA A 115 11.50 -5.35 -1.87
C ALA A 115 12.79 -4.52 -1.66
N ASN A 116 12.93 -3.35 -2.31
CA ASN A 116 14.14 -2.50 -2.26
C ASN A 116 13.79 -1.00 -2.24
N PRO A 117 14.25 -0.24 -1.22
CA PRO A 117 13.37 0.22 -0.16
C PRO A 117 12.21 1.10 -0.67
N HIS A 118 11.18 0.45 -1.20
CA HIS A 118 9.82 0.99 -1.25
C HIS A 118 8.98 0.18 -0.26
N SER A 119 8.13 0.84 0.53
CA SER A 119 7.31 0.21 1.60
C SER A 119 8.08 -0.24 2.85
N VAL A 120 9.04 0.57 3.34
CA VAL A 120 9.67 0.32 4.64
C VAL A 120 8.64 0.28 5.77
N THR A 121 8.62 -0.84 6.47
CA THR A 121 7.79 -1.09 7.65
C THR A 121 8.42 -0.47 8.89
N ALA A 122 7.62 -0.24 9.93
CA ALA A 122 8.11 0.21 11.24
C ALA A 122 9.27 -0.66 11.77
N SER A 123 9.17 -1.98 11.56
CA SER A 123 10.23 -2.93 11.91
C SER A 123 11.55 -2.66 11.18
N GLN A 124 11.49 -2.31 9.88
CA GLN A 124 12.69 -2.01 9.08
C GLN A 124 13.41 -0.73 9.53
N VAL A 125 12.73 0.21 10.19
CA VAL A 125 13.32 1.45 10.70
C VAL A 125 13.50 1.45 12.22
N GLY A 126 13.24 0.33 12.89
CA GLY A 126 13.36 0.20 14.35
C GLY A 126 12.33 1.03 15.13
N THR A 127 11.20 1.37 14.52
CA THR A 127 10.12 2.12 15.17
C THR A 127 8.99 1.20 15.62
N TYR A 128 8.13 1.70 16.50
CA TYR A 128 6.90 1.01 16.89
C TYR A 128 5.87 1.00 15.75
N THR A 129 5.08 -0.06 15.68
CA THR A 129 3.88 -0.16 14.83
C THR A 129 2.80 0.81 15.30
N LYS A 130 1.85 1.13 14.41
CA LYS A 130 0.68 1.95 14.78
C LYS A 130 -0.04 1.40 16.02
N GLN A 131 -0.26 0.09 16.07
CA GLN A 131 -0.95 -0.56 17.19
C GLN A 131 -0.18 -0.44 18.50
N GLU A 132 1.15 -0.56 18.47
CA GLU A 132 2.00 -0.37 19.66
C GLU A 132 1.99 1.09 20.12
N ILE A 133 2.03 2.05 19.19
CA ILE A 133 1.89 3.47 19.51
C ILE A 133 0.52 3.72 20.14
N ASP A 134 -0.55 3.26 19.51
CA ASP A 134 -1.91 3.42 20.04
C ASP A 134 -2.05 2.77 21.42
N THR A 135 -1.44 1.61 21.65
CA THR A 135 -1.44 0.96 22.97
C THR A 135 -0.64 1.75 24.01
N LYS A 136 0.52 2.28 23.64
CA LYS A 136 1.38 3.08 24.54
C LYS A 136 0.75 4.45 24.85
N LEU A 137 0.00 5.01 23.91
CA LEU A 137 -0.68 6.31 24.07
C LEU A 137 -2.08 6.19 24.67
N SER A 138 -2.76 5.04 24.54
CA SER A 138 -4.13 4.83 25.04
C SER A 138 -4.22 4.44 26.51
N LYS A 139 -3.10 4.31 27.23
CA LYS A 139 -3.12 4.46 28.69
C LYS A 139 -3.47 5.92 28.99
N THR A 140 -4.77 6.17 29.17
CA THR A 140 -5.44 7.40 29.61
C THR A 140 -4.44 8.42 30.15
N VAL A 141 -4.07 9.34 29.26
CA VAL A 141 -3.08 10.43 29.38
C VAL A 141 -2.59 10.62 30.82
N MET A 142 -1.38 10.14 31.13
CA MET A 142 -0.60 10.34 32.38
C MET A 142 -0.66 9.26 33.48
N THR A 143 -1.23 8.07 33.27
CA THR A 143 -1.12 7.01 34.28
C THR A 143 0.18 6.21 34.15
N ASP A 144 0.91 6.04 35.27
CA ASP A 144 2.03 5.10 35.35
C ASP A 144 1.54 3.63 35.22
N ASP A 145 2.45 2.66 35.29
CA ASP A 145 2.07 1.23 35.22
C ASP A 145 1.15 0.77 36.36
N SER A 146 1.01 1.57 37.43
CA SER A 146 0.07 1.33 38.52
C SER A 146 -1.31 1.99 38.32
N GLY A 147 -1.52 2.73 37.22
CA GLY A 147 -2.75 3.47 36.99
C GLY A 147 -2.82 4.82 37.71
N LYS A 148 -1.69 5.33 38.24
CA LYS A 148 -1.64 6.58 39.02
C LYS A 148 -1.16 7.76 38.18
N VAL A 149 -1.80 8.92 38.37
CA VAL A 149 -1.39 10.20 37.78
C VAL A 149 -0.85 11.14 38.87
N THR A 150 0.30 11.77 38.63
CA THR A 150 0.79 12.89 39.47
C THR A 150 0.70 14.20 38.68
N ILE A 151 -0.03 15.18 39.21
CA ILE A 151 -0.20 16.51 38.62
C ILE A 151 0.14 17.59 39.64
N LYS A 152 0.68 18.72 39.17
CA LYS A 152 0.99 19.87 40.02
C LYS A 152 -0.27 20.63 40.41
N ASP A 153 -1.07 20.99 39.41
CA ASP A 153 -2.31 21.76 39.57
C ASP A 153 -3.45 20.99 38.89
N LEU A 154 -4.60 20.86 39.57
CA LEU A 154 -5.81 20.22 39.06
C LEU A 154 -6.94 21.26 38.98
N VAL A 155 -7.49 21.47 37.79
CA VAL A 155 -8.72 22.27 37.60
C VAL A 155 -9.78 21.37 36.97
N VAL A 156 -10.88 21.16 37.67
CA VAL A 156 -12.03 20.38 37.19
C VAL A 156 -13.21 21.34 36.98
N THR A 157 -13.67 21.47 35.75
CA THR A 157 -14.80 22.34 35.38
C THR A 157 -16.16 21.63 35.43
N GLY A 158 -16.14 20.29 35.57
CA GLY A 158 -17.32 19.45 35.72
C GLY A 158 -17.34 18.70 37.06
N THR A 159 -17.91 17.50 37.05
CA THR A 159 -18.06 16.67 38.26
C THR A 159 -16.88 15.72 38.44
N ILE A 160 -16.42 15.56 39.68
CA ILE A 160 -15.51 14.46 40.08
C ILE A 160 -16.36 13.27 40.54
N GLN A 161 -16.34 12.17 39.78
CA GLN A 161 -16.99 10.92 40.16
C GLN A 161 -16.03 10.03 40.96
N GLN A 162 -16.32 9.83 42.25
CA GLN A 162 -15.59 8.89 43.11
C GLN A 162 -16.37 7.58 43.18
N THR A 163 -15.81 6.51 42.61
CA THR A 163 -16.45 5.18 42.53
C THR A 163 -16.36 4.39 43.83
N LEU A 164 -15.36 4.68 44.66
CA LEU A 164 -15.21 4.11 46.00
C LEU A 164 -16.12 4.85 46.98
N SER A 165 -17.37 4.40 47.09
CA SER A 165 -18.37 4.93 48.03
C SER A 165 -19.14 3.80 48.70
N VAL A 166 -19.33 3.89 50.02
CA VAL A 166 -20.13 2.93 50.80
C VAL A 166 -20.87 3.65 51.93
N ASN A 167 -22.11 3.25 52.18
CA ASN A 167 -22.88 3.65 53.34
C ASN A 167 -23.13 2.42 54.22
N GLN A 168 -22.87 2.53 55.52
CA GLN A 168 -23.04 1.45 56.48
C GLN A 168 -23.64 1.98 57.78
N SER A 169 -24.66 1.27 58.29
CA SER A 169 -25.16 1.48 59.64
C SER A 169 -24.34 0.63 60.61
N ILE A 170 -23.70 1.27 61.59
CA ILE A 170 -22.77 0.61 62.52
C ILE A 170 -23.30 0.78 63.94
N ALA A 171 -23.37 -0.34 64.67
CA ALA A 171 -23.70 -0.32 66.09
C ALA A 171 -22.57 0.36 66.89
N VAL A 172 -22.96 1.26 67.79
CA VAL A 172 -22.00 2.00 68.64
C VAL A 172 -22.21 1.72 70.12
N GLY A 173 -23.15 0.84 70.46
CA GLY A 173 -23.39 0.42 71.84
C GLY A 173 -24.76 0.82 72.37
N TRP A 174 -25.17 0.13 73.45
CA TRP A 174 -26.46 0.32 74.11
C TRP A 174 -27.67 0.30 73.15
N GLY A 175 -27.59 -0.52 72.09
CA GLY A 175 -28.63 -0.65 71.07
C GLY A 175 -28.76 0.54 70.12
N ARG A 176 -27.77 1.45 70.09
CA ARG A 176 -27.72 2.58 69.17
C ARG A 176 -26.88 2.23 67.93
N THR A 177 -27.36 2.62 66.76
CA THR A 177 -26.61 2.59 65.50
C THR A 177 -26.44 4.00 64.94
N LEU A 178 -25.34 4.24 64.21
CA LEU A 178 -25.11 5.49 63.46
C LEU A 178 -24.85 5.15 62.00
N ASN A 179 -25.14 6.09 61.10
CA ASN A 179 -24.92 5.90 59.67
C ASN A 179 -23.60 6.54 59.25
N PHE A 180 -22.72 5.74 58.68
CA PHE A 180 -21.41 6.14 58.19
C PHE A 180 -21.41 6.08 56.67
N THR A 181 -20.93 7.14 56.03
CA THR A 181 -20.67 7.19 54.60
C THR A 181 -19.17 7.35 54.40
N ARG A 182 -18.53 6.42 53.69
CA ARG A 182 -17.14 6.56 53.25
C ARG A 182 -17.09 6.83 51.75
N ILE A 183 -16.41 7.90 51.36
CA ILE A 183 -16.09 8.22 49.96
C ILE A 183 -14.57 8.40 49.87
N GLY A 184 -13.90 7.52 49.12
CA GLY A 184 -12.43 7.46 49.09
C GLY A 184 -11.85 7.27 50.49
N ASN A 185 -11.11 8.26 50.99
CA ASN A 185 -10.50 8.25 52.33
C ASN A 185 -11.23 9.12 53.35
N VAL A 186 -12.38 9.70 53.00
CA VAL A 186 -13.18 10.52 53.91
C VAL A 186 -14.36 9.71 54.41
N VAL A 187 -14.50 9.63 55.73
CA VAL A 187 -15.66 9.05 56.40
C VAL A 187 -16.45 10.19 57.01
N THR A 188 -17.77 10.17 56.81
CA THR A 188 -18.71 11.07 57.45
C THR A 188 -19.71 10.24 58.23
N VAL A 189 -19.97 10.62 59.48
CA VAL A 189 -21.01 10.01 60.30
C VAL A 189 -22.08 11.03 60.64
N THR A 190 -23.34 10.61 60.51
CA THR A 190 -24.51 11.34 60.98
C THR A 190 -25.32 10.41 61.87
N ALA A 191 -25.99 10.98 62.87
CA ALA A 191 -26.83 10.19 63.75
C ALA A 191 -28.00 10.99 64.29
N GLU A 192 -29.19 10.40 64.11
CA GLU A 192 -30.42 10.78 64.77
C GLU A 192 -31.08 9.48 65.24
N GLY A 193 -31.46 9.42 66.51
CA GLY A 193 -32.13 8.25 67.06
C GLY A 193 -32.00 8.14 68.56
N THR A 194 -32.61 7.09 69.09
CA THR A 194 -32.65 6.77 70.52
C THR A 194 -31.61 5.72 70.89
N PHE A 195 -31.54 5.39 72.17
CA PHE A 195 -30.80 4.22 72.66
C PHE A 195 -31.78 3.06 72.89
N GLY A 196 -31.32 1.83 72.67
CA GLY A 196 -32.09 0.63 73.01
C GLY A 196 -32.04 0.29 74.50
N THR A 197 -30.99 0.71 75.21
CA THR A 197 -30.81 0.49 76.66
C THR A 197 -30.17 1.70 77.34
N THR A 198 -30.28 1.80 78.66
CA THR A 198 -29.72 2.92 79.43
C THR A 198 -28.19 2.82 79.52
N MET A 199 -27.51 3.93 79.23
CA MET A 199 -26.05 4.05 79.35
C MET A 199 -25.66 4.67 80.71
N PRO A 200 -24.58 4.21 81.38
CA PRO A 200 -24.11 4.83 82.62
C PRO A 200 -23.69 6.29 82.44
N GLN A 201 -23.93 7.12 83.47
CA GLN A 201 -23.57 8.55 83.48
C GLN A 201 -22.21 8.80 84.16
N GLY A 202 -21.51 9.86 83.74
CA GLY A 202 -20.42 10.48 84.50
C GLY A 202 -19.04 9.85 84.29
N ALA A 203 -18.94 8.77 83.51
CA ALA A 203 -17.68 8.14 83.16
C ALA A 203 -17.63 7.78 81.66
N TRP A 204 -16.41 7.65 81.13
CA TRP A 204 -16.22 7.09 79.79
C TRP A 204 -16.47 5.58 79.86
N GLN A 205 -17.29 5.07 78.95
CA GLN A 205 -17.75 3.68 78.92
C GLN A 205 -17.61 3.12 77.50
N SER A 206 -17.42 1.81 77.39
CA SER A 206 -17.43 1.08 76.13
C SER A 206 -18.47 -0.03 76.19
N ALA A 207 -19.27 -0.18 75.14
CA ALA A 207 -20.27 -1.24 75.04
C ALA A 207 -19.74 -2.52 74.37
N GLY A 208 -18.45 -2.58 74.02
CA GLY A 208 -17.82 -3.68 73.29
C GLY A 208 -17.90 -3.57 71.77
N GLU A 209 -18.81 -2.75 71.24
CA GLU A 209 -18.87 -2.45 69.80
C GLU A 209 -17.64 -1.68 69.32
N THR A 210 -17.23 -1.96 68.08
CA THR A 210 -16.06 -1.35 67.45
C THR A 210 -16.37 -0.87 66.04
N LEU A 211 -15.62 0.14 65.58
CA LEU A 211 -15.64 0.52 64.18
C LEU A 211 -14.95 -0.57 63.34
N PRO A 212 -15.63 -1.06 62.29
CA PRO A 212 -15.02 -2.01 61.37
C PRO A 212 -13.82 -1.39 60.66
N VAL A 213 -12.87 -2.25 60.25
CA VAL A 213 -11.80 -1.86 59.35
C VAL A 213 -12.44 -1.24 58.11
N GLY A 214 -11.94 -0.07 57.74
CA GLY A 214 -12.46 0.72 56.65
C GLY A 214 -13.19 1.97 57.11
N PHE A 215 -13.51 2.11 58.40
CA PHE A 215 -14.13 3.33 58.94
C PHE A 215 -13.32 3.96 60.07
N ARG A 216 -12.22 3.35 60.50
CA ARG A 216 -11.44 3.82 61.65
C ARG A 216 -10.73 5.13 61.32
N PRO A 217 -10.71 6.11 62.22
CA PRO A 217 -10.10 7.39 61.94
C PRO A 217 -8.57 7.31 62.04
N LEU A 218 -7.87 8.13 61.23
CA LEU A 218 -6.42 8.29 61.29
C LEU A 218 -5.95 8.88 62.64
N SER A 219 -6.78 9.70 63.27
CA SER A 219 -6.56 10.27 64.60
C SER A 219 -7.86 10.23 65.40
N ARG A 220 -7.76 10.09 66.73
CA ARG A 220 -8.95 9.98 67.59
C ARG A 220 -9.92 11.14 67.36
N GLN A 221 -11.16 10.79 67.02
CA GLN A 221 -12.25 11.76 66.86
C GLN A 221 -13.09 11.82 68.13
N THR A 222 -13.50 13.01 68.54
CA THR A 222 -14.42 13.21 69.67
C THR A 222 -15.55 14.11 69.21
N THR A 223 -16.79 13.65 69.33
CA THR A 223 -17.97 14.39 68.87
C THR A 223 -19.02 14.48 69.97
N ARG A 224 -19.76 15.58 70.01
CA ARG A 224 -20.84 15.83 70.97
C ARG A 224 -22.18 15.62 70.30
N ALA A 225 -23.07 14.96 71.01
CA ALA A 225 -24.48 14.83 70.63
C ALA A 225 -25.36 15.23 71.83
N SER A 226 -26.59 15.68 71.58
CA SER A 226 -27.52 16.09 72.65
C SER A 226 -28.95 15.66 72.34
N ALA A 227 -29.76 15.53 73.40
CA ALA A 227 -31.17 15.26 73.23
C ALA A 227 -31.86 16.46 72.59
N ILE A 228 -32.74 16.21 71.62
CA ILE A 228 -33.44 17.26 70.88
C ILE A 228 -34.37 18.07 71.79
N THR A 229 -34.97 17.43 72.79
CA THR A 229 -35.92 18.05 73.72
C THR A 229 -35.26 18.69 74.94
N ASN A 230 -34.01 18.33 75.24
CA ASN A 230 -33.28 18.86 76.40
C ASN A 230 -31.77 18.80 76.18
N VAL A 231 -31.18 19.95 75.84
CA VAL A 231 -29.75 20.07 75.53
C VAL A 231 -28.81 19.80 76.70
N ASN A 232 -29.32 19.83 77.94
CA ASN A 232 -28.56 19.47 79.15
C ASN A 232 -28.35 17.95 79.25
N LYS A 233 -29.16 17.16 78.54
CA LYS A 233 -28.90 15.76 78.29
C LYS A 233 -28.01 15.64 77.06
N PHE A 234 -26.74 15.30 77.26
CA PHE A 234 -25.77 15.23 76.17
C PHE A 234 -24.78 14.12 76.39
N MET A 235 -24.12 13.76 75.29
CA MET A 235 -23.08 12.76 75.29
C MET A 235 -21.91 13.19 74.42
N TRP A 236 -20.75 12.66 74.76
CA TRP A 236 -19.56 12.66 73.93
C TRP A 236 -19.29 11.24 73.44
N THR A 237 -18.92 11.11 72.18
CA THR A 237 -18.49 9.85 71.58
C THR A 237 -17.05 10.02 71.12
N ARG A 238 -16.19 9.06 71.47
CA ARG A 238 -14.83 8.90 70.97
C ARG A 238 -14.79 7.73 70.00
N PHE A 239 -14.29 8.02 68.81
CA PHE A 239 -13.88 7.01 67.85
C PHE A 239 -12.35 6.96 67.86
N ASN A 240 -11.79 5.87 68.39
CA ASN A 240 -10.35 5.70 68.50
C ASN A 240 -9.76 5.05 67.23
N THR A 241 -8.46 5.23 67.02
CA THR A 241 -7.74 4.74 65.84
C THR A 241 -7.69 3.21 65.75
N ASP A 242 -7.79 2.52 66.89
CA ASP A 242 -7.91 1.06 66.97
C ASP A 242 -9.33 0.54 66.66
N GLY A 243 -10.28 1.45 66.43
CA GLY A 243 -11.68 1.16 66.21
C GLY A 243 -12.50 1.06 67.50
N SER A 244 -11.90 1.14 68.68
CA SER A 244 -12.68 1.15 69.92
C SER A 244 -13.56 2.40 70.02
N ILE A 245 -14.77 2.20 70.53
CA ILE A 245 -15.75 3.27 70.70
C ILE A 245 -15.95 3.50 72.20
N GLN A 246 -15.94 4.77 72.60
CA GLN A 246 -16.23 5.16 73.97
C GLN A 246 -17.28 6.25 74.00
N HIS A 247 -18.14 6.20 75.00
CA HIS A 247 -19.19 7.18 75.22
C HIS A 247 -19.11 7.74 76.64
N TRP A 248 -19.44 9.00 76.79
CA TRP A 248 -19.63 9.64 78.09
C TRP A 248 -20.92 10.43 78.01
N GLN A 249 -21.83 10.29 78.98
CA GLN A 249 -23.06 11.10 79.01
C GLN A 249 -23.27 11.84 80.32
N ASN A 250 -24.11 12.86 80.23
CA ASN A 250 -24.63 13.65 81.34
C ASN A 250 -26.13 13.87 81.17
N GLY A 251 -26.84 13.96 82.30
CA GLY A 251 -28.26 14.29 82.34
C GLY A 251 -29.19 13.08 82.26
N SER A 252 -28.68 11.86 82.53
CA SER A 252 -29.44 10.62 82.52
C SER A 252 -30.26 10.44 81.23
N ILE A 253 -29.57 10.33 80.09
CA ILE A 253 -30.20 10.03 78.80
C ILE A 253 -31.03 8.74 78.91
N ALA A 254 -32.34 8.87 78.67
CA ALA A 254 -33.30 7.78 78.66
C ALA A 254 -33.44 7.17 77.27
N VAL A 255 -33.95 5.95 77.18
CA VAL A 255 -34.22 5.26 75.90
C VAL A 255 -35.28 5.96 75.04
N THR A 256 -36.05 6.88 75.61
CA THR A 256 -37.03 7.72 74.89
C THR A 256 -36.44 9.05 74.41
N ASP A 257 -35.23 9.43 74.84
CA ASP A 257 -34.59 10.67 74.40
C ASP A 257 -33.98 10.49 73.01
N THR A 258 -34.52 11.20 72.01
CA THR A 258 -33.90 11.27 70.69
C THR A 258 -32.64 12.13 70.76
N ILE A 259 -31.49 11.52 70.51
CA ILE A 259 -30.19 12.19 70.47
C ILE A 259 -29.81 12.48 69.02
N ILE A 260 -29.50 13.74 68.76
CA ILE A 260 -28.99 14.21 67.48
C ILE A 260 -27.50 14.54 67.59
N MET A 261 -26.75 14.12 66.57
CA MET A 261 -25.32 14.39 66.43
C MET A 261 -25.09 15.18 65.15
N ASN A 262 -24.33 16.27 65.26
CA ASN A 262 -23.90 17.03 64.10
C ASN A 262 -23.00 16.14 63.21
N GLY A 263 -23.12 16.33 61.90
CA GLY A 263 -22.26 15.61 60.93
C GLY A 263 -20.80 15.78 61.30
N THR A 264 -20.11 14.67 61.53
CA THR A 264 -18.67 14.64 61.86
C THR A 264 -17.96 13.88 60.76
N SER A 265 -16.81 14.39 60.30
CA SER A 265 -16.03 13.75 59.26
C SER A 265 -14.57 13.58 59.68
N TRP A 266 -13.93 12.53 59.18
CA TRP A 266 -12.50 12.29 59.37
C TRP A 266 -11.88 11.61 58.16
N VAL A 267 -10.54 11.64 58.13
CA VAL A 267 -9.75 10.87 57.18
C VAL A 267 -9.46 9.49 57.78
N THR A 268 -9.53 8.45 56.94
CA THR A 268 -9.10 7.09 57.25
C THR A 268 -7.97 6.66 56.32
N THR A 269 -7.07 5.85 56.84
CA THR A 269 -6.04 5.14 56.06
C THR A 269 -6.33 3.65 55.93
N ASP A 270 -7.47 3.19 56.48
CA ASP A 270 -7.87 1.80 56.33
C ASP A 270 -8.11 1.46 54.85
N PRO A 271 -7.87 0.20 54.44
CA PRO A 271 -8.32 -0.26 53.13
C PRO A 271 -9.82 -0.01 52.96
N PHE A 272 -10.26 0.18 51.72
CA PHE A 272 -11.68 0.36 51.44
C PHE A 272 -12.47 -0.90 51.84
N PRO A 273 -13.64 -0.80 52.50
CA PRO A 273 -14.45 -1.97 52.86
C PRO A 273 -14.76 -2.81 51.61
N THR A 274 -14.55 -4.13 51.70
CA THR A 274 -14.95 -5.10 50.67
C THR A 274 -16.40 -5.51 50.84
#